data_AF-A0A090NER3-F1
#
_entry.id   AF-A0A090NER3-F1
#
_cell.length_a   1.000
_cell.length_b   1.000
_cell.length_c   1.000
_cell.angle_alpha   90.00
_cell.angle_beta   90.00
_cell.angle_gamma   90.00
#
_symmetry.space_group_name_H-M   'P 1'
#
loop_
_entity.id
_entity.type
_entity.pdbx_description
1 polymer ?
#
loop_
_entity_poly.entity_id
_entity_poly.type
_entity_poly.pdbx_seq_one_letter_code
_entity_poly.pdbx_strand_id
1 'polypeptide(L)'
;MPLAAEGHIFGGCEFIRYDDRPWSEKEFNRPQTFTQIVSVVTEQIQSRVVNNVDYELLCRERDNFRILVAITNAVLSRLDMDELVSEVAKEIHYYFDIDDISIVLRSHRKNKLNIYSTHYLDKQHPAHEQSEVDEAGTLTERVFKSKEMLLINLHERDDLAPYERMLFDTWGNHIQTLCLLPLMSGDTMLGVLKLAQCEEKVFTTTNLNLLRQIAERVAIAVDNALAYQEIHRLKERLVDENLALTEQLNNVDSEFGEIIGRSEAMYSVLKQVEMVAQSDSTVLILGETGTGKELIARAIHNLSGRNNRRMVKMNCAAMPAGLLESDLFGHERGAFTGASAQRIGRFELADKSSLFLDEVGDMPLELQPKLLRVLQEQEFERLGSNKIIQTDVRLIAATNRDLKKMVADREFRSDLYYRLNVFPIHLPPLRERPEDIPLLAKAFTFKIARRLGRNIDSIPAETLRTLSNEVYWQ
;
A
#
# COMPACT_ATOMS: atom_id res chain seq x y z
N MET A 1 -5.26 72.16 46.46
CA MET A 1 -6.07 72.50 45.26
C MET A 1 -6.27 71.25 44.43
N PRO A 2 -7.47 70.97 43.88
CA PRO A 2 -7.74 69.72 43.17
C PRO A 2 -6.99 69.68 41.84
N LEU A 3 -6.41 68.52 41.52
CA LEU A 3 -5.98 68.20 40.16
C LEU A 3 -7.19 67.67 39.41
N ALA A 4 -7.60 68.40 38.37
CA ALA A 4 -8.80 68.08 37.62
C ALA A 4 -8.55 68.23 36.11
N ALA A 5 -9.00 67.25 35.35
CA ALA A 5 -8.99 67.26 33.90
C ALA A 5 -10.29 66.66 33.37
N GLU A 6 -10.80 67.18 32.24
CA GLU A 6 -12.05 66.75 31.59
C GLU A 6 -13.26 66.56 32.53
N GLY A 7 -13.34 67.34 33.61
CA GLY A 7 -14.45 67.29 34.57
C GLY A 7 -14.30 66.25 35.69
N HIS A 8 -13.20 65.51 35.75
CA HIS A 8 -12.90 64.54 36.81
C HIS A 8 -11.72 65.01 37.69
N ILE A 9 -11.89 64.90 39.01
CA ILE A 9 -10.83 65.18 39.99
C ILE A 9 -10.09 63.86 40.26
N PHE A 10 -8.78 63.83 40.01
CA PHE A 10 -7.96 62.62 40.15
C PHE A 10 -6.82 62.77 41.16
N GLY A 11 -6.70 63.93 41.81
CA GLY A 11 -5.70 64.15 42.85
C GLY A 11 -5.77 65.56 43.45
N GLY A 12 -4.72 65.95 44.19
CA GLY A 12 -4.61 67.28 44.78
C GLY A 12 -3.15 67.75 44.84
N CYS A 13 -2.95 69.05 44.63
CA CYS A 13 -1.68 69.73 44.84
C CYS A 13 -1.75 70.56 46.12
N GLU A 14 -0.82 70.33 47.03
CA GLU A 14 -0.68 71.08 48.28
C GLU A 14 0.41 72.14 48.15
N PHE A 15 0.11 73.36 48.58
CA PHE A 15 1.07 74.46 48.61
C PHE A 15 1.31 74.84 50.06
N ILE A 16 2.55 74.70 50.51
CA ILE A 16 2.97 75.06 51.86
C ILE A 16 3.73 76.38 51.77
N ARG A 17 3.41 77.31 52.67
CA ARG A 17 4.11 78.58 52.79
C ARG A 17 4.76 78.66 54.17
N TYR A 18 5.92 79.29 54.23
CA TYR A 18 6.78 79.31 55.42
C TYR A 18 6.62 80.57 56.29
N ASP A 19 5.69 81.47 55.96
CA ASP A 19 5.34 82.65 56.77
C ASP A 19 3.84 82.69 57.14
N ASP A 20 3.55 83.28 58.31
CA ASP A 20 2.21 83.31 58.95
C ASP A 20 1.21 84.32 58.38
N ARG A 21 1.49 84.95 57.23
CA ARG A 21 0.60 85.97 56.62
C ARG A 21 -0.57 85.33 55.89
N PRO A 22 -1.85 85.62 56.10
CA PRO A 22 -2.92 85.01 55.30
C PRO A 22 -2.75 85.25 53.78
N TRP A 23 -3.04 84.25 52.95
CA TRP A 23 -2.96 84.35 51.49
C TRP A 23 -3.96 85.39 50.95
N SER A 24 -3.51 86.27 50.05
CA SER A 24 -4.41 87.19 49.33
C SER A 24 -4.97 86.58 48.05
N GLU A 25 -6.13 87.05 47.58
CA GLU A 25 -6.74 86.59 46.31
C GLU A 25 -5.80 86.73 45.11
N LYS A 26 -5.00 87.80 45.04
CA LYS A 26 -4.02 87.99 43.96
C LYS A 26 -2.91 86.95 43.99
N GLU A 27 -2.54 86.45 45.17
CA GLU A 27 -1.51 85.43 45.34
C GLU A 27 -2.01 84.02 45.01
N PHE A 28 -3.32 83.75 45.15
CA PHE A 28 -3.94 82.47 44.80
C PHE A 28 -3.94 82.17 43.30
N ASN A 29 -3.90 83.18 42.44
CA ASN A 29 -3.87 83.01 40.99
C ASN A 29 -2.67 82.17 40.52
N ARG A 30 -1.49 82.38 41.11
CA ARG A 30 -0.27 81.64 40.71
C ARG A 30 -0.32 80.15 41.07
N PRO A 31 -0.61 79.74 42.32
CA PRO A 31 -0.85 78.34 42.68
C PRO A 31 -1.98 77.69 41.88
N GLN A 32 -3.06 78.41 41.56
CA GLN A 32 -4.14 77.88 40.72
C GLN A 32 -3.65 77.56 39.30
N THR A 33 -2.97 78.50 38.64
CA THR A 33 -2.39 78.26 37.31
C THR A 33 -1.37 77.11 37.34
N PHE A 34 -0.54 77.04 38.39
CA PHE A 34 0.41 75.94 38.54
C PHE A 34 -0.30 74.60 38.73
N THR A 35 -1.36 74.55 39.54
CA THR A 35 -2.18 73.34 39.73
C THR A 35 -2.80 72.87 38.42
N GLN A 36 -3.28 73.79 37.56
CA GLN A 36 -3.81 73.44 36.24
C GLN A 36 -2.75 72.84 35.33
N ILE A 37 -1.53 73.41 35.31
CA ILE A 37 -0.41 72.86 34.54
C ILE A 37 -0.03 71.47 35.05
N VAL A 38 0.08 71.31 36.38
CA VAL A 38 0.38 70.01 37.01
C VAL A 38 -0.72 69.00 36.69
N SER A 39 -1.99 69.42 36.62
CA SER A 39 -3.10 68.53 36.25
C SER A 39 -2.90 67.95 34.86
N VAL A 40 -2.70 68.81 33.84
CA VAL A 40 -2.50 68.37 32.44
C VAL A 40 -1.26 67.48 32.31
N VAL A 41 -0.15 67.84 32.95
CA VAL A 41 1.10 67.06 32.89
C VAL A 41 0.92 65.69 33.56
N THR A 42 0.26 65.65 34.71
CA THR A 42 0.05 64.39 35.45
C THR A 42 -0.88 63.45 34.69
N GLU A 43 -1.96 63.98 34.11
CA GLU A 43 -2.85 63.23 33.21
C GLU A 43 -2.10 62.67 32.00
N GLN A 44 -1.26 63.50 31.36
CA GLN A 44 -0.47 63.06 30.21
C GLN A 44 0.57 62.00 30.56
N ILE A 45 1.19 62.08 31.74
CA ILE A 45 2.09 61.05 32.27
C ILE A 45 1.30 59.77 32.55
N GLN A 46 0.16 59.86 33.23
CA GLN A 46 -0.68 58.72 33.57
C GLN A 46 -1.19 58.00 32.31
N SER A 47 -1.66 58.74 31.31
CA SER A 47 -2.07 58.21 30.01
C SER A 47 -0.92 57.50 29.28
N ARG A 48 0.29 58.07 29.28
CA ARG A 48 1.47 57.42 28.68
C ARG A 48 1.86 56.14 29.40
N VAL A 49 1.78 56.11 30.74
CA VAL A 49 2.09 54.92 31.53
C VAL A 49 1.08 53.80 31.24
N VAL A 50 -0.21 54.10 31.23
CA VAL A 50 -1.27 53.11 30.91
C VAL A 50 -1.11 52.58 29.48
N ASN A 51 -0.94 53.47 28.50
CA ASN A 51 -0.78 53.06 27.09
C ASN A 51 0.48 52.19 26.87
N ASN A 52 1.57 52.44 27.59
CA ASN A 52 2.77 51.61 27.50
C ASN A 52 2.53 50.19 28.06
N VAL A 53 1.82 50.09 29.19
CA VAL A 53 1.45 48.79 29.78
C VAL A 53 0.53 48.00 28.84
N ASP A 54 -0.48 48.66 28.26
CA ASP A 54 -1.39 48.05 27.29
C ASP A 54 -0.65 47.61 26.02
N TYR A 55 0.32 48.41 25.55
CA TYR A 55 1.13 48.06 24.39
C TYR A 55 2.03 46.84 24.65
N GLU A 56 2.66 46.76 25.82
CA GLU A 56 3.47 45.60 26.22
C GLU A 56 2.64 44.32 26.33
N LEU A 57 1.43 44.42 26.92
CA LEU A 57 0.47 43.32 26.98
C LEU A 57 0.07 42.82 25.59
N LEU A 58 -0.29 43.73 24.68
CA LEU A 58 -0.66 43.38 23.31
C LEU A 58 0.50 42.78 22.52
N CYS A 59 1.72 43.27 22.70
CA CYS A 59 2.90 42.67 22.08
C CYS A 59 3.13 41.23 22.56
N ARG A 60 2.97 40.99 23.87
CA ARG A 60 3.10 39.66 24.46
C ARG A 60 2.01 38.70 23.97
N GLU A 61 0.76 39.13 23.91
CA GLU A 61 -0.34 38.31 23.35
C GLU A 61 -0.09 37.98 21.87
N ARG A 62 0.33 38.98 21.07
CA ARG A 62 0.69 38.76 19.67
C ARG A 62 1.78 37.70 19.54
N ASP A 63 2.84 37.79 20.34
CA ASP A 63 3.96 36.86 20.24
C ASP A 63 3.55 35.43 20.68
N ASN A 64 2.68 35.30 21.69
CA ASN A 64 2.06 34.03 22.07
C ASN A 64 1.24 33.42 20.91
N PHE A 65 0.47 34.22 20.17
CA PHE A 65 -0.26 33.72 19.01
C PHE A 65 0.68 33.30 17.87
N ARG A 66 1.79 34.00 17.66
CA ARG A 66 2.74 33.70 16.57
C ARG A 66 3.40 32.34 16.76
N ILE A 67 3.90 32.02 17.96
CA ILE A 67 4.49 30.70 18.21
C ILE A 67 3.46 29.58 18.06
N LEU A 68 2.24 29.79 18.56
CA LEU A 68 1.17 28.81 18.42
C LEU A 68 0.90 28.51 16.94
N VAL A 69 0.80 29.53 16.09
CA VAL A 69 0.64 29.36 14.63
C VAL A 69 1.86 28.68 14.00
N ALA A 70 3.07 29.06 14.40
CA ALA A 70 4.30 28.46 13.89
C ALA A 70 4.37 26.96 14.20
N ILE A 71 4.09 26.57 15.45
CA ILE A 71 3.98 25.17 15.89
C ILE A 71 2.90 24.45 15.09
N THR A 72 1.71 25.03 14.92
CA THR A 72 0.65 24.40 14.12
C THR A 72 1.06 24.15 12.68
N ASN A 73 1.77 25.10 12.04
CA ASN A 73 2.25 24.92 10.68
C ASN A 73 3.38 23.88 10.58
N ALA A 74 4.30 23.87 11.55
CA ALA A 74 5.34 22.85 11.66
C ALA A 74 4.73 21.45 11.80
N VAL A 75 3.71 21.33 12.66
CA VAL A 75 2.96 20.09 12.91
C VAL A 75 2.17 19.61 11.68
N LEU A 76 1.46 20.51 10.98
CA LEU A 76 0.61 20.13 9.85
C LEU A 76 1.39 19.68 8.60
N SER A 77 2.67 20.05 8.51
CA SER A 77 3.49 19.83 7.32
C SER A 77 4.36 18.58 7.35
N ARG A 78 4.39 17.85 8.48
CA ARG A 78 5.29 16.70 8.69
C ARG A 78 4.52 15.44 9.09
N LEU A 79 4.79 14.34 8.40
CA LEU A 79 4.28 13.00 8.73
C LEU A 79 5.39 12.09 9.27
N ASP A 80 6.65 12.48 9.09
CA ASP A 80 7.81 11.80 9.64
C ASP A 80 8.10 12.31 11.06
N MET A 81 8.37 11.38 11.98
CA MET A 81 8.57 11.71 13.40
C MET A 81 9.85 12.49 13.67
N ASP A 82 10.95 12.19 12.97
CA ASP A 82 12.23 12.88 13.19
C ASP A 82 12.15 14.33 12.68
N GLU A 83 11.56 14.51 11.50
CA GLU A 83 11.32 15.85 10.94
C GLU A 83 10.35 16.67 11.80
N LEU A 84 9.29 16.05 12.31
CA LEU A 84 8.32 16.69 13.21
C LEU A 84 9.00 17.19 14.48
N VAL A 85 9.79 16.33 15.14
CA VAL A 85 10.49 16.67 16.39
C VAL A 85 11.48 17.80 16.16
N SER A 86 12.27 17.74 15.08
CA SER A 86 13.27 18.76 14.74
C SER A 86 12.65 20.14 14.53
N GLU A 87 11.56 20.24 13.76
CA GLU A 87 10.88 21.53 13.53
C GLU A 87 10.18 22.07 14.77
N VAL A 88 9.53 21.21 15.56
CA VAL A 88 8.91 21.61 16.84
C VAL A 88 9.98 22.11 17.81
N ALA A 89 11.10 21.41 17.92
CA ALA A 89 12.22 21.80 18.78
C ALA A 89 12.79 23.16 18.37
N LYS A 90 12.93 23.41 17.07
CA LYS A 90 13.41 24.69 16.54
C LYS A 90 12.52 25.87 16.91
N GLU A 91 11.21 25.73 16.80
CA GLU A 91 10.27 26.79 17.18
C GLU A 91 10.27 27.00 18.70
N ILE A 92 10.29 25.93 19.49
CA ILE A 92 10.36 26.06 20.97
C ILE A 92 11.68 26.72 21.40
N HIS A 93 12.81 26.33 20.83
CA HIS A 93 14.11 26.95 21.10
C HIS A 93 14.10 28.43 20.72
N TYR A 94 13.61 28.79 19.53
CA TYR A 94 13.60 30.19 19.07
C TYR A 94 12.81 31.13 19.99
N TYR A 95 11.68 30.67 20.53
CA TYR A 95 10.81 31.52 21.35
C TYR A 95 11.08 31.47 22.86
N PHE A 96 11.61 30.36 23.38
CA PHE A 96 11.84 30.17 24.82
C PHE A 96 13.31 30.02 25.22
N ASP A 97 14.23 29.98 24.24
CA ASP A 97 15.67 29.71 24.41
C ASP A 97 15.94 28.41 25.18
N ILE A 98 15.08 27.41 25.02
CA ILE A 98 15.20 26.09 25.68
C ILE A 98 16.21 25.25 24.90
N ASP A 99 17.23 24.76 25.58
CA ASP A 99 18.38 24.13 24.90
C ASP A 99 18.27 22.62 24.71
N ASP A 100 17.40 21.94 25.47
CA ASP A 100 17.20 20.49 25.37
C ASP A 100 15.71 20.17 25.26
N ILE A 101 15.32 19.63 24.12
CA ILE A 101 13.92 19.38 23.77
C ILE A 101 13.82 17.94 23.28
N SER A 102 12.95 17.16 23.91
CA SER A 102 12.72 15.78 23.51
C SER A 102 11.24 15.39 23.53
N ILE A 103 10.86 14.56 22.57
CA ILE A 103 9.56 13.88 22.55
C ILE A 103 9.80 12.42 22.88
N VAL A 104 9.12 11.94 23.91
CA VAL A 104 9.25 10.58 24.42
C VAL A 104 7.95 9.81 24.18
N LEU A 105 8.03 8.73 23.42
CA LEU A 105 6.91 7.86 23.09
C LEU A 105 7.16 6.46 23.65
N ARG A 106 6.09 5.69 23.91
CA ARG A 106 6.25 4.26 24.19
C ARG A 106 6.69 3.52 22.93
N SER A 107 7.73 2.71 23.06
CA SER A 107 8.18 1.82 22.00
C SER A 107 7.18 0.68 21.79
N HIS A 108 7.25 0.03 20.62
CA HIS A 108 6.55 -1.24 20.39
C HIS A 108 7.12 -2.37 21.26
N ARG A 109 8.35 -2.23 21.77
CA ARG A 109 8.96 -3.16 22.72
C ARG A 109 8.41 -2.91 24.12
N LYS A 110 8.06 -4.00 24.82
CA LYS A 110 7.47 -3.93 26.15
C LYS A 110 8.42 -3.21 27.13
N ASN A 111 7.88 -2.23 27.87
CA ASN A 111 8.58 -1.43 28.88
C ASN A 111 9.76 -0.59 28.33
N LYS A 112 9.74 -0.26 27.04
CA LYS A 112 10.76 0.60 26.41
C LYS A 112 10.16 1.92 25.97
N LEU A 113 10.96 2.98 26.04
CA LEU A 113 10.65 4.32 25.56
C LEU A 113 11.54 4.66 24.38
N ASN A 114 10.95 5.21 23.32
CA ASN A 114 11.66 5.84 22.22
C ASN A 114 11.74 7.33 22.48
N ILE A 115 12.94 7.88 22.43
CA ILE A 115 13.23 9.27 22.74
C ILE A 115 13.81 9.91 21.48
N TYR A 116 13.15 10.96 21.02
CA TYR A 116 13.59 11.83 19.94
C TYR A 116 14.05 13.14 20.55
N SER A 117 15.34 13.42 20.51
CA SER A 117 15.95 14.55 21.21
C SER A 117 16.63 15.50 20.24
N THR A 118 16.53 16.80 20.55
CA THR A 118 17.28 17.86 19.89
C THR A 118 18.02 18.68 20.95
N HIS A 119 19.35 18.71 20.85
CA HIS A 119 20.24 19.39 21.80
C HIS A 119 20.92 20.59 21.12
N TYR A 120 20.72 21.80 21.67
CA TYR A 120 21.28 23.05 21.17
C TYR A 120 22.61 23.41 21.87
N LEU A 121 23.56 22.47 21.89
CA LEU A 121 24.91 22.72 22.43
C LEU A 121 25.69 23.74 21.56
N ASP A 122 25.51 23.68 20.24
CA ASP A 122 25.86 24.72 19.28
C ASP A 122 24.57 25.29 18.68
N LYS A 123 24.28 26.57 18.92
CA LYS A 123 23.08 27.24 18.43
C LYS A 123 22.96 27.22 16.90
N GLN A 124 24.07 27.04 16.16
CA GLN A 124 24.07 26.97 14.70
C GLN A 124 23.87 25.56 14.15
N HIS A 125 24.20 24.53 14.94
CA HIS A 125 24.16 23.12 14.51
C HIS A 125 23.63 22.23 15.64
N PRO A 126 22.31 22.20 15.87
CA PRO A 126 21.73 21.33 16.89
C PRO A 126 21.99 19.86 16.57
N ALA A 127 22.26 19.07 17.60
CA ALA A 127 22.40 17.62 17.49
C ALA A 127 21.03 16.96 17.62
N HIS A 128 20.67 16.12 16.64
CA HIS A 128 19.46 15.31 16.69
C HIS A 128 19.84 13.87 17.03
N GLU A 129 19.23 13.30 18.06
CA GLU A 129 19.52 11.95 18.53
C GLU A 129 18.22 11.17 18.75
N GLN A 130 18.26 9.88 18.41
CA GLN A 130 17.21 8.93 18.71
C GLN A 130 17.78 7.82 19.59
N SER A 131 17.13 7.54 20.72
CA SER A 131 17.53 6.48 21.64
C SER A 131 16.34 5.65 22.15
N GLU A 132 16.60 4.41 22.54
CA GLU A 132 15.62 3.54 23.20
C GLU A 132 16.11 3.22 24.62
N VAL A 133 15.27 3.50 25.62
CA VAL A 133 15.62 3.32 27.04
C VAL A 133 14.54 2.52 27.77
N ASP A 134 14.85 2.03 28.98
CA ASP A 134 13.85 1.42 29.86
C ASP A 134 12.89 2.45 30.44
N GLU A 135 11.58 2.15 30.42
CA GLU A 135 10.55 3.02 31.00
C GLU A 135 10.67 3.08 32.54
N ALA A 136 11.03 1.96 33.17
CA ALA A 136 11.00 1.81 34.61
C ALA A 136 11.96 2.78 35.33
N GLY A 137 11.42 3.54 36.29
CA GLY A 137 12.18 4.48 37.11
C GLY A 137 12.39 5.87 36.47
N THR A 138 11.98 6.07 35.21
CA THR A 138 12.12 7.37 34.54
C THR A 138 11.12 8.40 35.05
N LEU A 139 11.43 9.69 34.90
CA LEU A 139 10.47 10.75 35.19
C LEU A 139 9.28 10.71 34.22
N THR A 140 9.53 10.24 33.00
CA THR A 140 8.51 9.99 31.98
C THR A 140 7.48 8.95 32.44
N GLU A 141 7.89 7.86 33.11
CA GLU A 141 6.96 6.86 33.68
C GLU A 141 5.98 7.51 34.68
N ARG A 142 6.46 8.44 35.51
CA ARG A 142 5.62 9.15 36.48
C ARG A 142 4.54 9.96 35.77
N VAL A 143 4.89 10.65 34.69
CA VAL A 143 3.96 11.45 33.88
C VAL A 143 2.96 10.53 33.15
N PHE A 144 3.41 9.38 32.63
CA PHE A 144 2.50 8.37 32.07
C PHE A 144 1.46 7.86 33.09
N LYS A 145 1.83 7.74 34.37
CA LYS A 145 0.92 7.28 35.44
C LYS A 145 -0.01 8.39 35.93
N SER A 146 0.49 9.61 36.14
CA SER A 146 -0.32 10.73 36.64
C SER A 146 -1.19 11.35 35.55
N LYS A 147 -0.75 11.32 34.29
CA LYS A 147 -1.26 12.13 33.18
C LYS A 147 -1.22 13.64 33.46
N GLU A 148 -0.39 14.06 34.40
CA GLU A 148 -0.24 15.45 34.81
C GLU A 148 1.16 15.96 34.47
N MET A 149 1.25 17.25 34.17
CA MET A 149 2.52 17.93 33.95
C MET A 149 3.41 17.82 35.19
N LEU A 150 4.68 17.48 34.99
CA LEU A 150 5.70 17.43 36.03
C LEU A 150 6.72 18.55 35.81
N LEU A 151 6.88 19.43 36.79
CA LEU A 151 7.93 20.43 36.84
C LEU A 151 8.86 20.10 38.01
N ILE A 152 10.14 19.88 37.75
CA ILE A 152 11.11 19.47 38.76
C ILE A 152 12.47 20.10 38.53
N ASN A 153 13.14 20.50 39.61
CA ASN A 153 14.54 20.87 39.60
C ASN A 153 15.36 19.63 39.95
N LEU A 154 16.30 19.27 39.08
CA LEU A 154 17.19 18.13 39.31
C LEU A 154 18.35 18.52 40.21
N HIS A 155 18.72 17.70 41.18
CA HIS A 155 19.91 17.87 42.01
C HIS A 155 20.89 16.71 41.82
N GLU A 156 22.20 16.95 42.01
CA GLU A 156 23.27 15.93 41.83
C GLU A 156 23.05 14.65 42.66
N ARG A 157 22.33 14.75 43.78
CA ARG A 157 22.04 13.64 44.70
C ARG A 157 20.73 12.91 44.42
N ASP A 158 19.97 13.35 43.42
CA ASP A 158 18.71 12.71 43.08
C ASP A 158 18.97 11.30 42.51
N ASP A 159 18.12 10.36 42.91
CA ASP A 159 18.14 9.01 42.35
C ASP A 159 17.46 9.04 40.97
N LEU A 160 18.28 9.28 39.94
CA LEU A 160 17.83 9.43 38.56
C LEU A 160 18.05 8.14 37.77
N ALA A 161 17.08 7.80 36.92
CA ALA A 161 17.26 6.76 35.93
C ALA A 161 18.44 7.11 34.98
N PRO A 162 19.05 6.09 34.32
CA PRO A 162 20.28 6.29 33.54
C PRO A 162 20.19 7.40 32.48
N TYR A 163 19.03 7.56 31.84
CA TYR A 163 18.81 8.58 30.82
C TYR A 163 18.83 10.01 31.41
N GLU A 164 18.06 10.26 32.47
CA GLU A 164 18.07 11.55 33.17
C GLU A 164 19.45 11.89 33.74
N ARG A 165 20.20 10.89 34.20
CA ARG A 165 21.57 11.08 34.68
C ARG A 165 22.54 11.44 33.56
N MET A 166 22.46 10.76 32.42
CA MET A 166 23.24 11.10 31.23
C MET A 166 23.00 12.55 30.78
N LEU A 167 21.73 12.98 30.74
CA LEU A 167 21.39 14.37 30.41
C LEU A 167 22.00 15.35 31.42
N PHE A 168 21.85 15.07 32.72
CA PHE A 168 22.40 15.91 33.78
C PHE A 168 23.93 16.07 33.68
N ASP A 169 24.64 14.99 33.41
CA ASP A 169 26.10 14.97 33.26
C ASP A 169 26.57 15.72 32.00
N THR A 170 25.83 15.60 30.89
CA THR A 170 26.15 16.23 29.59
C THR A 170 26.20 17.76 29.69
N TRP A 171 25.42 18.34 30.59
CA TRP A 171 25.33 19.79 30.82
C TRP A 171 26.12 20.27 32.06
N GLY A 172 27.06 19.44 32.53
CA GLY A 172 28.08 19.82 33.52
C GLY A 172 27.53 20.04 34.94
N ASN A 173 26.45 19.37 35.33
CA ASN A 173 25.89 19.37 36.70
C ASN A 173 25.36 20.72 37.22
N HIS A 174 25.02 21.67 36.35
CA HIS A 174 24.60 23.03 36.75
C HIS A 174 23.13 23.16 37.21
N ILE A 175 22.40 22.04 37.27
CA ILE A 175 20.94 21.94 37.52
C ILE A 175 20.10 22.60 36.43
N GLN A 176 19.24 21.78 35.83
CA GLN A 176 18.35 22.14 34.73
C GLN A 176 16.92 21.85 35.14
N THR A 177 16.07 22.88 35.20
CA THR A 177 14.66 22.68 35.46
C THR A 177 14.06 21.86 34.32
N LEU A 178 13.40 20.76 34.66
CA LEU A 178 12.71 19.88 33.72
C LEU A 178 11.20 20.15 33.77
N CYS A 179 10.64 20.44 32.60
CA CYS A 179 9.20 20.49 32.38
C CYS A 179 8.81 19.33 31.47
N LEU A 180 8.00 18.42 32.00
CA LEU A 180 7.46 17.27 31.28
C LEU A 180 5.97 17.50 31.08
N LEU A 181 5.56 17.64 29.83
CA LEU A 181 4.19 17.90 29.41
C LEU A 181 3.61 16.64 28.79
N PRO A 182 2.46 16.13 29.30
CA PRO A 182 1.81 14.98 28.70
C PRO A 182 1.29 15.33 27.29
N LEU A 183 1.57 14.47 26.32
CA LEU A 183 1.03 14.55 24.97
C LEU A 183 -0.26 13.73 24.92
N MET A 184 -1.40 14.41 25.04
CA MET A 184 -2.73 13.79 25.09
C MET A 184 -3.49 14.03 23.78
N SER A 185 -4.03 12.97 23.20
CA SER A 185 -5.04 13.05 22.13
C SER A 185 -6.33 12.41 22.63
N GLY A 186 -7.32 13.24 22.96
CA GLY A 186 -8.48 12.81 23.73
C GLY A 186 -8.06 12.22 25.09
N ASP A 187 -8.54 11.01 25.40
CA ASP A 187 -8.18 10.29 26.63
C ASP A 187 -6.87 9.47 26.53
N THR A 188 -6.31 9.40 25.32
CA THR A 188 -5.13 8.59 24.99
C THR A 188 -3.87 9.38 25.26
N MET A 189 -2.98 8.80 26.05
CA MET A 189 -1.65 9.36 26.29
C MET A 189 -0.66 8.81 25.28
N LEU A 190 -0.22 9.67 24.36
CA LEU A 190 0.67 9.31 23.26
C LEU A 190 2.14 9.32 23.70
N GLY A 191 2.48 10.27 24.57
CA GLY A 191 3.87 10.49 24.96
C GLY A 191 4.05 11.64 25.94
N VAL A 192 5.28 12.12 26.01
CA VAL A 192 5.69 13.24 26.86
C VAL A 192 6.62 14.17 26.06
N LEU A 193 6.30 15.46 26.04
CA LEU A 193 7.23 16.51 25.60
C LEU A 193 8.05 16.93 26.81
N LYS A 194 9.36 16.70 26.75
CA LYS A 194 10.32 17.01 27.81
C LYS A 194 11.16 18.20 27.37
N LEU A 195 11.22 19.20 28.24
CA LEU A 195 11.95 20.44 28.06
C LEU A 195 12.91 20.61 29.22
N ALA A 196 14.21 20.74 28.95
CA ALA A 196 15.22 21.03 29.97
C ALA A 196 15.84 22.40 29.72
N GLN A 197 15.99 23.17 30.79
CA GLN A 197 16.59 24.51 30.74
C GLN A 197 17.58 24.70 31.89
N CYS A 198 18.75 25.25 31.60
CA CYS A 198 19.81 25.53 32.57
C CYS A 198 19.53 26.74 33.47
N GLU A 199 18.67 27.67 33.03
CA GLU A 199 18.30 28.86 33.81
C GLU A 199 16.84 28.85 34.29
N GLU A 200 16.63 29.04 35.59
CA GLU A 200 15.33 28.90 36.28
C GLU A 200 14.22 29.87 35.81
N LYS A 201 14.52 30.84 34.93
CA LYS A 201 13.63 31.96 34.60
C LYS A 201 12.57 31.66 33.53
N VAL A 202 12.65 30.55 32.79
CA VAL A 202 11.76 30.28 31.65
C VAL A 202 10.40 29.70 32.05
N PHE A 203 10.32 28.93 33.13
CA PHE A 203 9.09 28.23 33.54
C PHE A 203 8.17 29.05 34.45
N THR A 204 7.82 30.26 34.02
CA THR A 204 6.77 31.07 34.67
C THR A 204 5.37 30.50 34.40
N THR A 205 4.39 30.80 35.27
CA THR A 205 2.99 30.34 35.09
C THR A 205 2.42 30.68 33.70
N THR A 206 2.75 31.86 33.16
CA THR A 206 2.31 32.26 31.82
C THR A 206 2.94 31.40 30.73
N ASN A 207 4.24 31.14 30.82
CA ASN A 207 4.95 30.31 29.84
C ASN A 207 4.51 28.85 29.92
N LEU A 208 4.25 28.31 31.12
CA LEU A 208 3.74 26.95 31.30
C LEU A 208 2.37 26.75 30.64
N ASN A 209 1.49 27.75 30.70
CA ASN A 209 0.20 27.69 30.00
C ASN A 209 0.36 27.70 28.48
N LEU A 210 1.36 28.41 27.95
CA LEU A 210 1.66 28.44 26.52
C LEU A 210 2.30 27.12 26.07
N LEU A 211 3.26 26.60 26.84
CA LEU A 211 3.89 25.31 26.58
C LEU A 211 2.89 24.15 26.63
N ARG A 212 1.87 24.21 27.50
CA ARG A 212 0.76 23.24 27.50
C ARG A 212 -0.04 23.26 26.20
N GLN A 213 -0.38 24.45 25.69
CA GLN A 213 -1.06 24.59 24.40
C GLN A 213 -0.20 24.10 23.22
N ILE A 214 1.12 24.26 23.32
CA ILE A 214 2.07 23.70 22.36
C ILE A 214 2.06 22.17 22.44
N ALA A 215 2.15 21.60 23.64
CA ALA A 215 2.09 20.16 23.86
C ALA A 215 0.79 19.55 23.30
N GLU A 216 -0.36 20.21 23.46
CA GLU A 216 -1.63 19.78 22.86
C GLU A 216 -1.56 19.71 21.32
N ARG A 217 -0.95 20.71 20.67
CA ARG A 217 -0.78 20.73 19.20
C ARG A 217 0.21 19.66 18.74
N VAL A 218 1.30 19.49 19.48
CA VAL A 218 2.31 18.45 19.23
C VAL A 218 1.69 17.06 19.41
N ALA A 219 0.79 16.87 20.39
CA ALA A 219 0.09 15.61 20.59
C ALA A 219 -0.75 15.22 19.38
N ILE A 220 -1.49 16.16 18.78
CA ILE A 220 -2.25 15.93 17.55
C ILE A 220 -1.32 15.51 16.40
N ALA A 221 -0.15 16.16 16.29
CA ALA A 221 0.87 15.83 15.29
C ALA A 221 1.38 14.39 15.43
N VAL A 222 1.75 14.03 16.66
CA VAL A 222 2.27 12.71 17.01
C VAL A 222 1.21 11.65 16.74
N ASP A 223 -0.06 11.90 17.08
CA ASP A 223 -1.16 10.98 16.79
C ASP A 223 -1.28 10.70 15.29
N ASN A 224 -1.24 11.77 14.48
CA ASN A 224 -1.31 11.67 13.03
C ASN A 224 -0.11 10.92 12.44
N ALA A 225 1.11 11.18 12.92
CA ALA A 225 2.32 10.49 12.48
C ALA A 225 2.28 8.99 12.82
N LEU A 226 1.88 8.64 14.05
CA LEU A 226 1.72 7.25 14.49
C LEU A 226 0.62 6.52 13.70
N ALA A 227 -0.52 7.16 13.47
CA ALA A 227 -1.60 6.62 12.65
C ALA A 227 -1.14 6.37 11.20
N TYR A 228 -0.39 7.31 10.62
CA TYR A 228 0.16 7.16 9.28
C TYR A 228 1.13 5.97 9.18
N GLN A 229 2.04 5.82 10.14
CA GLN A 229 2.96 4.69 10.21
C GLN A 229 2.22 3.34 10.32
N GLU A 230 1.18 3.25 11.16
CA GLU A 230 0.42 2.00 11.30
C GLU A 230 -0.37 1.67 10.03
N ILE A 231 -0.99 2.67 9.38
CA ILE A 231 -1.65 2.48 8.08
C ILE A 231 -0.66 1.97 7.04
N HIS A 232 0.55 2.55 6.98
CA HIS A 232 1.58 2.11 6.04
C HIS A 232 2.00 0.67 6.30
N ARG A 233 2.27 0.31 7.56
CA ARG A 233 2.64 -1.06 7.96
C ARG A 233 1.54 -2.08 7.66
N LEU A 234 0.28 -1.75 7.93
CA LEU A 234 -0.86 -2.61 7.63
C LEU A 234 -1.02 -2.79 6.12
N LYS A 235 -0.79 -1.73 5.34
CA LYS A 235 -0.81 -1.80 3.88
C LYS A 235 0.29 -2.72 3.34
N GLU A 236 1.52 -2.62 3.84
CA GLU A 236 2.62 -3.51 3.46
C GLU A 236 2.29 -4.98 3.81
N ARG A 237 1.80 -5.25 5.03
CA ARG A 237 1.35 -6.60 5.41
C ARG A 237 0.25 -7.14 4.50
N LEU A 238 -0.72 -6.32 4.12
CA LEU A 238 -1.79 -6.72 3.19
C LEU A 238 -1.26 -7.02 1.79
N VAL A 239 -0.20 -6.34 1.35
CA VAL A 239 0.48 -6.62 0.08
C VAL A 239 1.23 -7.94 0.17
N ASP A 240 1.98 -8.17 1.25
CA ASP A 240 2.71 -9.42 1.50
C ASP A 240 1.76 -10.62 1.64
N GLU A 241 0.65 -10.46 2.36
CA GLU A 241 -0.40 -11.47 2.46
C GLU A 241 -1.07 -11.71 1.11
N ASN A 242 -1.34 -10.68 0.31
CA ASN A 242 -1.84 -10.88 -1.05
C ASN A 242 -0.83 -11.62 -1.91
N LEU A 243 0.46 -11.32 -1.78
CA LEU A 243 1.52 -11.99 -2.53
C LEU A 243 1.61 -13.46 -2.11
N ALA A 244 1.65 -13.74 -0.80
CA ALA A 244 1.68 -15.09 -0.24
C ALA A 244 0.42 -15.89 -0.56
N LEU A 245 -0.77 -15.28 -0.49
CA LEU A 245 -2.03 -15.90 -0.92
C LEU A 245 -2.05 -16.14 -2.42
N THR A 246 -1.52 -15.21 -3.23
CA THR A 246 -1.41 -15.39 -4.69
C THR A 246 -0.42 -16.50 -5.04
N GLU A 247 0.69 -16.62 -4.30
CA GLU A 247 1.64 -17.73 -4.43
C GLU A 247 1.05 -19.05 -3.96
N GLN A 248 0.31 -19.08 -2.86
CA GLN A 248 -0.41 -20.29 -2.39
C GLN A 248 -1.52 -20.68 -3.36
N LEU A 249 -2.22 -19.72 -3.98
CA LEU A 249 -3.22 -19.97 -5.02
C LEU A 249 -2.60 -20.43 -6.35
N ASN A 250 -1.38 -20.01 -6.64
CA ASN A 250 -0.60 -20.48 -7.81
C ASN A 250 0.10 -21.83 -7.55
N ASN A 251 0.31 -22.19 -6.28
CA ASN A 251 0.88 -23.46 -5.82
C ASN A 251 -0.18 -24.43 -5.25
N VAL A 252 -1.48 -24.18 -5.47
CA VAL A 252 -2.45 -25.28 -5.40
C VAL A 252 -2.08 -26.18 -6.56
N ASP A 253 -1.50 -27.34 -6.24
CA ASP A 253 -1.37 -28.49 -7.13
C ASP A 253 -2.73 -28.75 -7.79
N SER A 254 -2.97 -28.09 -8.92
CA SER A 254 -4.06 -28.43 -9.79
C SER A 254 -3.69 -29.77 -10.40
N GLU A 255 -4.47 -30.81 -10.10
CA GLU A 255 -4.47 -32.08 -10.85
C GLU A 255 -4.56 -31.87 -12.38
N PHE A 256 -4.83 -30.63 -12.85
CA PHE A 256 -4.96 -30.23 -14.25
C PHE A 256 -3.90 -29.22 -14.76
N GLY A 257 -2.87 -28.87 -13.98
CA GLY A 257 -1.75 -28.03 -14.42
C GLY A 257 -2.12 -26.57 -14.78
N GLU A 258 -1.74 -26.11 -15.99
CA GLU A 258 -1.83 -24.70 -16.49
C GLU A 258 -3.26 -24.12 -16.67
N ILE A 259 -4.32 -24.85 -16.32
CA ILE A 259 -5.71 -24.42 -16.54
C ILE A 259 -6.17 -23.52 -15.39
N ILE A 260 -6.55 -22.28 -15.72
CA ILE A 260 -7.05 -21.28 -14.77
C ILE A 260 -8.57 -21.13 -14.99
N GLY A 261 -9.36 -21.53 -13.99
CA GLY A 261 -10.81 -21.33 -13.98
C GLY A 261 -11.45 -21.87 -12.70
N ARG A 262 -12.51 -21.20 -12.22
CA ARG A 262 -13.33 -21.54 -11.06
C ARG A 262 -14.84 -21.46 -11.33
N SER A 263 -15.25 -21.05 -12.53
CA SER A 263 -16.65 -21.06 -12.95
C SER A 263 -17.22 -22.48 -12.91
N GLU A 264 -18.53 -22.58 -12.61
CA GLU A 264 -19.25 -23.87 -12.61
C GLU A 264 -19.19 -24.55 -13.98
N ALA A 265 -19.21 -23.75 -15.05
CA ALA A 265 -19.07 -24.22 -16.43
C ALA A 265 -17.72 -24.89 -16.67
N MET A 266 -16.62 -24.27 -16.23
CA MET A 266 -15.28 -24.86 -16.34
C MET A 266 -15.13 -26.10 -15.44
N TYR A 267 -15.68 -26.05 -14.22
CA TYR A 267 -15.66 -27.20 -13.31
C TYR A 267 -16.37 -28.42 -13.90
N SER A 268 -17.49 -28.21 -14.59
CA SER A 268 -18.22 -29.27 -15.31
C SER A 268 -17.39 -29.89 -16.44
N VAL A 269 -16.63 -29.07 -17.18
CA VAL A 269 -15.70 -29.55 -18.21
C VAL A 269 -14.57 -30.39 -17.58
N LEU A 270 -13.97 -29.93 -16.49
CA LEU A 270 -12.88 -30.67 -15.82
C LEU A 270 -13.34 -32.03 -15.29
N LYS A 271 -14.57 -32.14 -14.77
CA LYS A 271 -15.16 -33.43 -14.41
C LYS A 271 -15.32 -34.38 -15.60
N GLN A 272 -15.71 -33.87 -16.76
CA GLN A 272 -15.76 -34.67 -17.99
C GLN A 272 -14.37 -35.13 -18.42
N VAL A 273 -13.36 -34.27 -18.26
CA VAL A 273 -11.95 -34.59 -18.52
C VAL A 273 -11.48 -35.74 -17.62
N GLU A 274 -11.72 -35.69 -16.31
CA GLU A 274 -11.38 -36.79 -15.39
C GLU A 274 -12.05 -38.10 -15.79
N MET A 275 -13.35 -38.03 -16.09
CA MET A 275 -14.15 -39.20 -16.47
C MET A 275 -13.61 -39.88 -17.73
N VAL A 276 -13.31 -39.09 -18.77
CA VAL A 276 -12.84 -39.64 -20.05
C VAL A 276 -11.36 -39.98 -20.03
N ALA A 277 -10.54 -39.36 -19.18
CA ALA A 277 -9.11 -39.63 -19.12
C ALA A 277 -8.80 -41.12 -18.84
N GLN A 278 -9.63 -41.78 -18.02
CA GLN A 278 -9.51 -43.19 -17.67
C GLN A 278 -9.95 -44.18 -18.77
N SER A 279 -10.56 -43.70 -19.86
CA SER A 279 -10.97 -44.53 -21.00
C SER A 279 -10.05 -44.31 -22.21
N ASP A 280 -10.03 -45.27 -23.13
CA ASP A 280 -9.35 -45.15 -24.43
C ASP A 280 -10.27 -44.60 -25.54
N SER A 281 -11.43 -44.05 -25.18
CA SER A 281 -12.38 -43.51 -26.14
C SER A 281 -11.83 -42.27 -26.86
N THR A 282 -12.25 -42.12 -28.12
CA THR A 282 -12.03 -40.89 -28.90
C THR A 282 -12.76 -39.73 -28.25
N VAL A 283 -12.06 -38.63 -28.05
CA VAL A 283 -12.63 -37.40 -27.47
C VAL A 283 -12.72 -36.32 -28.55
N LEU A 284 -13.86 -35.64 -28.62
CA LEU A 284 -14.07 -34.49 -29.51
C LEU A 284 -14.28 -33.23 -28.68
N ILE A 285 -13.31 -32.31 -28.72
CA ILE A 285 -13.35 -31.03 -28.02
C ILE A 285 -13.94 -29.97 -28.95
N LEU A 286 -15.09 -29.43 -28.57
CA LEU A 286 -15.83 -28.42 -29.32
C LEU A 286 -15.70 -27.09 -28.60
N GLY A 287 -15.32 -26.04 -29.31
CA GLY A 287 -15.24 -24.70 -28.71
C GLY A 287 -14.60 -23.68 -29.63
N GLU A 288 -14.85 -22.41 -29.34
CA GLU A 288 -14.34 -21.28 -30.13
C GLU A 288 -12.81 -21.22 -30.14
N THR A 289 -12.26 -20.48 -31.09
CA THR A 289 -10.81 -20.25 -31.17
C THR A 289 -10.33 -19.55 -29.90
N GLY A 290 -9.18 -19.94 -29.35
CA GLY A 290 -8.62 -19.29 -28.16
C GLY A 290 -9.24 -19.70 -26.81
N THR A 291 -10.26 -20.58 -26.79
CA THR A 291 -10.87 -21.06 -25.53
C THR A 291 -9.97 -22.00 -24.71
N GLY A 292 -8.87 -22.49 -25.28
CA GLY A 292 -7.89 -23.35 -24.60
C GLY A 292 -8.04 -24.86 -24.88
N LYS A 293 -8.59 -25.25 -26.04
CA LYS A 293 -8.80 -26.66 -26.43
C LYS A 293 -7.55 -27.53 -26.29
N GLU A 294 -6.37 -27.00 -26.64
CA GLU A 294 -5.09 -27.71 -26.47
C GLU A 294 -4.75 -28.01 -25.00
N LEU A 295 -5.09 -27.10 -24.08
CA LEU A 295 -4.88 -27.30 -22.64
C LEU A 295 -5.74 -28.45 -22.13
N ILE A 296 -7.00 -28.51 -22.57
CA ILE A 296 -7.93 -29.61 -22.25
C ILE A 296 -7.43 -30.94 -22.82
N ALA A 297 -6.98 -30.97 -24.08
CA ALA A 297 -6.41 -32.17 -24.69
C ALA A 297 -5.20 -32.69 -23.90
N ARG A 298 -4.31 -31.78 -23.48
CA ARG A 298 -3.15 -32.13 -22.66
C ARG A 298 -3.57 -32.64 -21.27
N ALA A 299 -4.58 -32.04 -20.65
CA ALA A 299 -5.10 -32.51 -19.37
C ALA A 299 -5.66 -33.94 -19.47
N ILE A 300 -6.46 -34.23 -20.50
CA ILE A 300 -6.97 -35.59 -20.78
C ILE A 300 -5.81 -36.58 -20.92
N HIS A 301 -4.78 -36.24 -21.68
CA HIS A 301 -3.62 -37.11 -21.88
C HIS A 301 -2.84 -37.34 -20.58
N ASN A 302 -2.55 -36.29 -19.82
CA ASN A 302 -1.78 -36.36 -18.59
C ASN A 302 -2.46 -37.22 -17.51
N LEU A 303 -3.79 -37.17 -17.44
CA LEU A 303 -4.60 -37.96 -16.51
C LEU A 303 -4.87 -39.39 -17.00
N SER A 304 -4.51 -39.71 -18.24
CA SER A 304 -4.74 -41.03 -18.82
C SER A 304 -3.65 -42.04 -18.47
N GLY A 305 -3.94 -43.33 -18.63
CA GLY A 305 -2.94 -44.40 -18.55
C GLY A 305 -1.84 -44.35 -19.63
N ARG A 306 -1.96 -43.45 -20.62
CA ARG A 306 -1.00 -43.27 -21.72
C ARG A 306 0.00 -42.10 -21.49
N ASN A 307 -0.05 -41.47 -20.32
CA ASN A 307 0.78 -40.30 -19.95
C ASN A 307 2.30 -40.56 -19.91
N ASN A 308 2.73 -41.82 -19.85
CA ASN A 308 4.14 -42.21 -19.88
C ASN A 308 4.85 -41.89 -21.22
N ARG A 309 4.09 -41.72 -22.30
CA ARG A 309 4.61 -41.33 -23.62
C ARG A 309 4.05 -39.97 -24.00
N ARG A 310 4.89 -39.09 -24.55
CA ARG A 310 4.45 -37.75 -24.95
C ARG A 310 3.31 -37.80 -25.96
N MET A 311 2.25 -37.03 -25.70
CA MET A 311 1.22 -36.74 -26.69
C MET A 311 1.81 -36.10 -27.95
N VAL A 312 1.47 -36.67 -29.10
CA VAL A 312 1.80 -36.10 -30.41
C VAL A 312 0.71 -35.10 -30.78
N LYS A 313 1.10 -33.92 -31.26
CA LYS A 313 0.17 -32.84 -31.63
C LYS A 313 0.31 -32.49 -33.11
N MET A 314 -0.82 -32.17 -33.73
CA MET A 314 -0.89 -31.74 -35.12
C MET A 314 -2.09 -30.80 -35.33
N ASN A 315 -1.89 -29.74 -36.10
CA ASN A 315 -2.96 -28.81 -36.49
C ASN A 315 -3.28 -29.02 -37.98
N CYS A 316 -4.54 -29.29 -38.30
CA CYS A 316 -4.99 -29.61 -39.65
C CYS A 316 -5.10 -28.40 -40.58
N ALA A 317 -5.25 -27.19 -40.03
CA ALA A 317 -5.39 -25.95 -40.81
C ALA A 317 -4.04 -25.42 -41.34
N ALA A 318 -2.91 -25.96 -40.88
CA ALA A 318 -1.60 -25.35 -41.09
C ALA A 318 -0.92 -25.66 -42.44
N MET A 319 -1.40 -26.63 -43.23
CA MET A 319 -0.67 -27.14 -44.41
C MET A 319 -1.58 -27.58 -45.57
N PRO A 320 -1.10 -27.50 -46.84
CA PRO A 320 -1.78 -28.10 -47.99
C PRO A 320 -2.00 -29.61 -47.84
N ALA A 321 -3.05 -30.14 -48.48
CA ALA A 321 -3.52 -31.52 -48.31
C ALA A 321 -2.43 -32.60 -48.46
N GLY A 322 -1.60 -32.52 -49.51
CA GLY A 322 -0.53 -33.51 -49.73
C GLY A 322 0.59 -33.48 -48.65
N LEU A 323 0.89 -32.31 -48.08
CA LEU A 323 1.83 -32.20 -46.96
C LEU A 323 1.20 -32.68 -45.66
N LEU A 324 -0.09 -32.42 -45.47
CA LEU A 324 -0.87 -32.90 -44.34
C LEU A 324 -0.92 -34.43 -44.31
N GLU A 325 -1.17 -35.06 -45.46
CA GLU A 325 -1.15 -36.51 -45.62
C GLU A 325 0.22 -37.09 -45.27
N SER A 326 1.29 -36.48 -45.79
CA SER A 326 2.66 -36.92 -45.52
C SER A 326 3.06 -36.76 -44.05
N ASP A 327 2.57 -35.75 -43.32
CA ASP A 327 2.90 -35.60 -41.90
C ASP A 327 2.06 -36.55 -41.04
N LEU A 328 0.78 -36.81 -41.38
CA LEU A 328 -0.08 -37.76 -40.67
C LEU A 328 0.38 -39.20 -40.81
N PHE A 329 0.54 -39.67 -42.05
CA PHE A 329 0.73 -41.10 -42.36
C PHE A 329 2.18 -41.44 -42.72
N GLY A 330 3.03 -40.45 -42.99
CA GLY A 330 4.41 -40.68 -43.42
C GLY A 330 4.51 -41.08 -44.91
N HIS A 331 5.73 -41.11 -45.43
CA HIS A 331 5.99 -41.47 -46.83
C HIS A 331 7.23 -42.34 -46.98
N GLU A 332 7.23 -43.17 -48.02
CA GLU A 332 8.42 -43.86 -48.49
C GLU A 332 9.26 -42.98 -49.42
N ARG A 333 10.54 -43.32 -49.54
CA ARG A 333 11.44 -42.64 -50.48
C ARG A 333 10.89 -42.78 -51.90
N GLY A 334 10.73 -41.65 -52.60
CA GLY A 334 10.20 -41.61 -53.96
C GLY A 334 8.68 -41.58 -54.09
N ALA A 335 7.93 -41.44 -52.99
CA ALA A 335 6.46 -41.37 -53.02
C ALA A 335 5.91 -40.16 -53.80
N PHE A 336 6.63 -39.04 -53.84
CA PHE A 336 6.29 -37.85 -54.62
C PHE A 336 7.56 -37.06 -54.99
N THR A 337 7.44 -36.07 -55.88
CA THR A 337 8.56 -35.19 -56.27
C THR A 337 9.07 -34.39 -55.07
N GLY A 338 10.26 -34.74 -54.58
CA GLY A 338 10.86 -34.15 -53.37
C GLY A 338 10.98 -35.11 -52.17
N ALA A 339 10.43 -36.32 -52.24
CA ALA A 339 10.55 -37.36 -51.22
C ALA A 339 11.92 -38.06 -51.26
N SER A 340 13.00 -37.33 -50.95
CA SER A 340 14.38 -37.84 -51.03
C SER A 340 14.71 -38.92 -49.98
N ALA A 341 14.00 -38.92 -48.85
CA ALA A 341 14.17 -39.87 -47.76
C ALA A 341 12.79 -40.35 -47.27
N GLN A 342 12.76 -41.49 -46.58
CA GLN A 342 11.56 -41.95 -45.88
C GLN A 342 11.27 -41.04 -44.68
N ARG A 343 9.99 -40.79 -44.39
CA ARG A 343 9.55 -40.03 -43.21
C ARG A 343 8.46 -40.77 -42.45
N ILE A 344 8.63 -40.83 -41.13
CA ILE A 344 7.67 -41.41 -40.18
C ILE A 344 6.53 -40.41 -39.96
N GLY A 345 5.29 -40.88 -40.02
CA GLY A 345 4.08 -40.07 -39.80
C GLY A 345 3.71 -39.91 -38.33
N ARG A 346 2.83 -38.95 -38.02
CA ARG A 346 2.34 -38.71 -36.64
C ARG A 346 1.62 -39.90 -36.04
N PHE A 347 0.87 -40.68 -36.82
CA PHE A 347 0.22 -41.89 -36.32
C PHE A 347 1.20 -42.97 -35.86
N GLU A 348 2.33 -43.09 -36.56
CA GLU A 348 3.39 -44.02 -36.18
C GLU A 348 4.16 -43.50 -34.96
N LEU A 349 4.44 -42.19 -34.90
CA LEU A 349 5.08 -41.56 -33.74
C LEU A 349 4.23 -41.62 -32.47
N ALA A 350 2.90 -41.63 -32.62
CA ALA A 350 1.94 -41.66 -31.53
C ALA A 350 1.61 -43.08 -31.04
N ASP A 351 2.25 -44.13 -31.57
CA ASP A 351 1.98 -45.51 -31.17
C ASP A 351 2.10 -45.68 -29.64
N LYS A 352 1.08 -46.28 -29.04
CA LYS A 352 0.85 -46.44 -27.59
C LYS A 352 0.82 -45.12 -26.81
N SER A 353 0.46 -44.02 -27.46
CA SER A 353 0.26 -42.70 -26.86
C SER A 353 -1.05 -42.09 -27.37
N SER A 354 -1.20 -40.77 -27.22
CA SER A 354 -2.32 -39.98 -27.71
C SER A 354 -1.88 -39.11 -28.88
N LEU A 355 -2.74 -39.00 -29.90
CA LEU A 355 -2.62 -38.03 -30.98
C LEU A 355 -3.69 -36.95 -30.83
N PHE A 356 -3.25 -35.71 -30.68
CA PHE A 356 -4.11 -34.54 -30.69
C PHE A 356 -4.18 -33.93 -32.10
N LEU A 357 -5.39 -33.91 -32.67
CA LEU A 357 -5.70 -33.25 -33.94
C LEU A 357 -6.49 -31.98 -33.67
N ASP A 358 -5.82 -30.84 -33.83
CA ASP A 358 -6.46 -29.53 -33.75
C ASP A 358 -7.05 -29.11 -35.10
N GLU A 359 -8.18 -28.42 -35.05
CA GLU A 359 -9.00 -28.01 -36.20
C GLU A 359 -9.30 -29.16 -37.19
N VAL A 360 -9.78 -30.31 -36.67
CA VAL A 360 -10.13 -31.49 -37.48
C VAL A 360 -11.20 -31.19 -38.54
N GLY A 361 -12.02 -30.14 -38.34
CA GLY A 361 -12.98 -29.66 -39.33
C GLY A 361 -12.34 -29.15 -40.62
N ASP A 362 -11.06 -28.76 -40.59
CA ASP A 362 -10.32 -28.31 -41.77
C ASP A 362 -9.58 -29.45 -42.49
N MET A 363 -9.80 -30.71 -42.08
CA MET A 363 -9.23 -31.87 -42.76
C MET A 363 -9.84 -32.06 -44.16
N PRO A 364 -9.01 -32.11 -45.22
CA PRO A 364 -9.46 -32.35 -46.59
C PRO A 364 -10.31 -33.63 -46.71
N LEU A 365 -11.38 -33.57 -47.50
CA LEU A 365 -12.34 -34.66 -47.66
C LEU A 365 -11.69 -35.97 -48.14
N GLU A 366 -10.61 -35.88 -48.91
CA GLU A 366 -9.82 -37.02 -49.42
C GLU A 366 -9.02 -37.77 -48.33
N LEU A 367 -8.71 -37.12 -47.21
CA LEU A 367 -7.97 -37.73 -46.09
C LEU A 367 -8.89 -38.33 -45.02
N GLN A 368 -10.14 -37.88 -44.96
CA GLN A 368 -11.12 -38.36 -44.00
C GLN A 368 -11.33 -39.90 -44.04
N PRO A 369 -11.38 -40.58 -45.21
CA PRO A 369 -11.44 -42.04 -45.27
C PRO A 369 -10.21 -42.74 -44.67
N LYS A 370 -9.01 -42.16 -44.83
CA LYS A 370 -7.78 -42.72 -44.25
C LYS A 370 -7.76 -42.58 -42.74
N LEU A 371 -8.20 -41.43 -42.22
CA LEU A 371 -8.39 -41.24 -40.78
C LEU A 371 -9.42 -42.22 -40.22
N LEU A 372 -10.54 -42.43 -40.92
CA LEU A 372 -11.56 -43.40 -40.53
C LEU A 372 -11.00 -44.82 -40.43
N ARG A 373 -10.18 -45.24 -41.40
CA ARG A 373 -9.52 -46.56 -41.39
C ARG A 373 -8.64 -46.74 -40.15
N VAL A 374 -7.84 -45.73 -39.80
CA VAL A 374 -7.04 -45.77 -38.56
C VAL A 374 -7.92 -45.90 -37.31
N LEU A 375 -9.02 -45.16 -37.24
CA LEU A 375 -9.92 -45.18 -36.08
C LEU A 375 -10.74 -46.48 -35.94
N GLN A 376 -10.95 -47.21 -37.02
CA GLN A 376 -11.74 -48.44 -37.04
C GLN A 376 -10.87 -49.68 -36.96
N GLU A 377 -9.82 -49.75 -37.77
CA GLU A 377 -8.98 -50.93 -37.97
C GLU A 377 -7.62 -50.83 -37.27
N GLN A 378 -7.27 -49.67 -36.70
CA GLN A 378 -5.95 -49.42 -36.08
C GLN A 378 -4.77 -49.64 -37.03
N GLU A 379 -4.99 -49.40 -38.32
CA GLU A 379 -3.99 -49.56 -39.36
C GLU A 379 -4.02 -48.45 -40.41
N PHE A 380 -2.87 -48.23 -41.05
CA PHE A 380 -2.71 -47.33 -42.20
C PHE A 380 -1.55 -47.77 -43.10
N GLU A 381 -1.40 -47.08 -44.22
CA GLU A 381 -0.33 -47.24 -45.19
C GLU A 381 0.40 -45.91 -45.37
N ARG A 382 1.73 -45.96 -45.53
CA ARG A 382 2.53 -44.77 -45.91
C ARG A 382 2.24 -44.37 -47.35
N LEU A 383 2.39 -43.09 -47.68
CA LEU A 383 2.38 -42.66 -49.08
C LEU A 383 3.45 -43.42 -49.88
N GLY A 384 3.05 -43.97 -51.03
CA GLY A 384 3.93 -44.72 -51.92
C GLY A 384 4.24 -46.16 -51.46
N SER A 385 3.53 -46.67 -50.45
CA SER A 385 3.68 -48.03 -49.94
C SER A 385 2.32 -48.73 -49.83
N ASN A 386 2.29 -50.03 -50.10
CA ASN A 386 1.12 -50.88 -49.83
C ASN A 386 1.31 -51.71 -48.54
N LYS A 387 2.34 -51.39 -47.74
CA LYS A 387 2.61 -52.08 -46.48
C LYS A 387 1.69 -51.52 -45.39
N ILE A 388 0.84 -52.37 -44.86
CA ILE A 388 -0.02 -52.08 -43.72
C ILE A 388 0.85 -51.94 -42.46
N ILE A 389 0.60 -50.87 -41.70
CA ILE A 389 1.24 -50.55 -40.42
C ILE A 389 0.14 -50.50 -39.36
N GLN A 390 0.25 -51.33 -38.33
CA GLN A 390 -0.63 -51.27 -37.17
C GLN A 390 -0.13 -50.24 -36.15
N THR A 391 -1.06 -49.52 -35.53
CA THR A 391 -0.75 -48.50 -34.51
C THR A 391 -1.83 -48.46 -33.43
N ASP A 392 -1.42 -48.41 -32.16
CA ASP A 392 -2.33 -48.24 -31.03
C ASP A 392 -2.34 -46.77 -30.57
N VAL A 393 -3.20 -45.95 -31.17
CA VAL A 393 -3.26 -44.51 -30.88
C VAL A 393 -4.62 -44.14 -30.31
N ARG A 394 -4.61 -43.44 -29.18
CA ARG A 394 -5.81 -42.75 -28.67
C ARG A 394 -5.96 -41.41 -29.36
N LEU A 395 -7.10 -41.17 -30.00
CA LEU A 395 -7.36 -39.90 -30.69
C LEU A 395 -8.07 -38.88 -29.80
N ILE A 396 -7.56 -37.66 -29.78
CA ILE A 396 -8.22 -36.47 -29.21
C ILE A 396 -8.34 -35.46 -30.34
N ALA A 397 -9.55 -35.13 -30.77
CA ALA A 397 -9.80 -34.17 -31.84
C ALA A 397 -10.38 -32.87 -31.27
N ALA A 398 -10.07 -31.73 -31.90
CA ALA A 398 -10.63 -30.44 -31.58
C ALA A 398 -11.07 -29.69 -32.84
N THR A 399 -12.11 -28.86 -32.72
CA THR A 399 -12.59 -28.01 -33.81
C THR A 399 -13.41 -26.84 -33.26
N ASN A 400 -13.35 -25.69 -33.93
CA ASN A 400 -14.30 -24.59 -33.73
C ASN A 400 -15.51 -24.64 -34.70
N ARG A 401 -15.45 -25.48 -35.74
CA ARG A 401 -16.51 -25.61 -36.76
C ARG A 401 -17.63 -26.55 -36.31
N ASP A 402 -18.85 -26.26 -36.74
CA ASP A 402 -20.00 -27.15 -36.55
C ASP A 402 -19.94 -28.34 -37.52
N LEU A 403 -19.37 -29.46 -37.05
CA LEU A 403 -19.25 -30.67 -37.85
C LEU A 403 -20.61 -31.25 -38.27
N LYS A 404 -21.67 -31.08 -37.48
CA LYS A 404 -23.01 -31.58 -37.85
C LYS A 404 -23.53 -30.85 -39.09
N LYS A 405 -23.33 -29.54 -39.13
CA LYS A 405 -23.66 -28.73 -40.30
C LYS A 405 -22.79 -29.11 -41.52
N MET A 406 -21.49 -29.28 -41.33
CA MET A 406 -20.59 -29.72 -42.41
C MET A 406 -20.95 -31.09 -43.00
N VAL A 407 -21.48 -32.01 -42.18
CA VAL A 407 -22.02 -33.28 -42.66
C VAL A 407 -23.26 -33.07 -43.54
N ALA A 408 -24.17 -32.17 -43.16
CA ALA A 408 -25.33 -31.82 -43.98
C ALA A 408 -24.91 -31.18 -45.32
N ASP A 409 -23.87 -30.35 -45.28
CA ASP A 409 -23.31 -29.65 -46.44
C ASP A 409 -22.36 -30.53 -47.30
N ARG A 410 -22.14 -31.80 -46.91
CA ARG A 410 -21.23 -32.77 -47.55
C ARG A 410 -19.74 -32.35 -47.57
N GLU A 411 -19.35 -31.45 -46.68
CA GLU A 411 -17.96 -31.04 -46.47
C GLU A 411 -17.23 -31.94 -45.47
N PHE A 412 -17.98 -32.74 -44.70
CA PHE A 412 -17.43 -33.72 -43.76
C PHE A 412 -18.20 -35.04 -43.87
N ARG A 413 -17.49 -36.17 -43.80
CA ARG A 413 -18.14 -37.48 -43.91
C ARG A 413 -18.90 -37.84 -42.64
N SER A 414 -20.12 -38.35 -42.80
CA SER A 414 -20.98 -38.74 -41.68
C SER A 414 -20.39 -39.89 -40.86
N ASP A 415 -19.79 -40.88 -41.50
CA ASP A 415 -19.15 -42.05 -40.86
C ASP A 415 -17.99 -41.64 -39.93
N LEU A 416 -17.12 -40.73 -40.38
CA LEU A 416 -16.06 -40.16 -39.57
C LEU A 416 -16.60 -39.32 -38.41
N TYR A 417 -17.62 -38.50 -38.66
CA TYR A 417 -18.24 -37.69 -37.59
C TYR A 417 -18.71 -38.55 -36.43
N TYR A 418 -19.44 -39.65 -36.68
CA TYR A 418 -19.90 -40.53 -35.62
C TYR A 418 -18.76 -41.25 -34.89
N ARG A 419 -17.63 -41.50 -35.55
CA ARG A 419 -16.45 -42.13 -34.94
C ARG A 419 -15.62 -41.14 -34.10
N LEU A 420 -15.67 -39.85 -34.43
CA LEU A 420 -15.06 -38.77 -33.63
C LEU A 420 -15.95 -38.36 -32.46
N ASN A 421 -17.25 -38.26 -32.67
CA ASN A 421 -18.23 -37.78 -31.70
C ASN A 421 -18.66 -38.88 -30.69
N VAL A 422 -17.69 -39.66 -30.19
CA VAL A 422 -17.92 -40.70 -29.16
C VAL A 422 -18.06 -40.06 -27.79
N PHE A 423 -17.15 -39.14 -27.43
CA PHE A 423 -17.22 -38.38 -26.19
C PHE A 423 -17.01 -36.88 -26.49
N PRO A 424 -18.09 -36.10 -26.72
CA PRO A 424 -17.99 -34.67 -26.96
C PRO A 424 -17.78 -33.90 -25.65
N ILE A 425 -16.82 -32.97 -25.65
CA ILE A 425 -16.60 -32.00 -24.57
C ILE A 425 -16.80 -30.60 -25.15
N HIS A 426 -17.78 -29.87 -24.63
CA HIS A 426 -18.06 -28.50 -25.04
C HIS A 426 -17.33 -27.52 -24.11
N LEU A 427 -16.39 -26.76 -24.67
CA LEU A 427 -15.62 -25.77 -23.95
C LEU A 427 -16.31 -24.40 -24.02
N PRO A 428 -16.76 -23.82 -22.89
CA PRO A 428 -17.52 -22.58 -22.91
C PRO A 428 -16.62 -21.39 -23.28
N PRO A 429 -17.13 -20.47 -24.11
CA PRO A 429 -16.45 -19.21 -24.39
C PRO A 429 -16.37 -18.34 -23.13
N LEU A 430 -15.45 -17.37 -23.12
CA LEU A 430 -15.16 -16.60 -21.89
C LEU A 430 -16.38 -15.80 -21.39
N ARG A 431 -17.26 -15.36 -22.29
CA ARG A 431 -18.54 -14.70 -21.98
C ARG A 431 -19.54 -15.57 -21.20
N GLU A 432 -19.41 -16.89 -21.25
CA GLU A 432 -20.24 -17.85 -20.48
C GLU A 432 -19.60 -18.23 -19.14
N ARG A 433 -18.43 -17.67 -18.83
CA ARG A 433 -17.69 -17.88 -17.57
C ARG A 433 -17.07 -16.57 -17.05
N PRO A 434 -17.89 -15.54 -16.77
CA PRO A 434 -17.39 -14.23 -16.33
C PRO A 434 -16.60 -14.29 -15.01
N GLU A 435 -16.86 -15.27 -14.15
CA GLU A 435 -16.15 -15.49 -12.88
C GLU A 435 -14.67 -15.83 -13.08
N ASP A 436 -14.30 -16.34 -14.26
CA ASP A 436 -12.92 -16.69 -14.60
C ASP A 436 -12.12 -15.47 -15.08
N ILE A 437 -12.79 -14.41 -15.54
CA ILE A 437 -12.14 -13.22 -16.13
C ILE A 437 -11.20 -12.53 -15.14
N PRO A 438 -11.60 -12.25 -13.87
CA PRO A 438 -10.68 -11.62 -12.91
C PRO A 438 -9.46 -12.47 -12.61
N LEU A 439 -9.61 -13.80 -12.58
CA LEU A 439 -8.51 -14.73 -12.30
C LEU A 439 -7.51 -14.74 -13.46
N LEU A 440 -8.01 -14.84 -14.69
CA LEU A 440 -7.21 -14.79 -15.91
C LEU A 440 -6.49 -13.44 -16.05
N ALA A 441 -7.19 -12.33 -15.82
CA ALA A 441 -6.62 -10.99 -15.90
C ALA A 441 -5.45 -10.81 -14.92
N LYS A 442 -5.60 -11.25 -13.67
CA LYS A 442 -4.53 -11.21 -12.67
C LYS A 442 -3.35 -12.08 -13.08
N ALA A 443 -3.59 -13.32 -13.49
CA ALA A 443 -2.54 -14.26 -13.88
C ALA A 443 -1.73 -13.75 -15.08
N PHE A 444 -2.40 -13.24 -16.13
CA PHE A 444 -1.71 -12.69 -17.29
C PHE A 444 -0.97 -11.40 -16.97
N THR A 445 -1.56 -10.51 -16.16
CA THR A 445 -0.91 -9.28 -15.72
C THR A 445 0.38 -9.58 -14.99
N PHE A 446 0.35 -10.50 -14.02
CA PHE A 446 1.54 -10.90 -13.27
C PHE A 446 2.61 -11.55 -14.17
N LYS A 447 2.20 -12.46 -15.06
CA LYS A 447 3.11 -13.12 -16.02
C LYS A 447 3.80 -12.12 -16.96
N ILE A 448 3.05 -11.15 -17.47
CA ILE A 448 3.56 -10.12 -18.40
C ILE A 448 4.42 -9.11 -17.64
N ALA A 449 3.99 -8.65 -16.46
CA ALA A 449 4.72 -7.71 -15.61
C ALA A 449 6.12 -8.25 -15.27
N ARG A 450 6.20 -9.51 -14.82
CA ARG A 450 7.48 -10.19 -14.54
C ARG A 450 8.39 -10.28 -15.77
N ARG A 451 7.83 -10.59 -16.95
CA ARG A 451 8.59 -10.64 -18.21
C ARG A 451 9.12 -9.25 -18.63
N LEU A 452 8.38 -8.19 -18.30
CA LEU A 452 8.75 -6.81 -18.63
C LEU A 452 9.58 -6.12 -17.54
N GLY A 453 9.89 -6.80 -16.43
CA GLY A 453 10.60 -6.21 -15.29
C GLY A 453 9.81 -5.08 -14.62
N ARG A 454 8.47 -5.13 -14.69
CA ARG A 454 7.58 -4.16 -14.04
C ARG A 454 6.89 -4.82 -12.83
N ASN A 455 6.68 -4.05 -11.78
CA ASN A 455 5.84 -4.45 -10.66
C ASN A 455 4.45 -3.85 -10.86
N ILE A 456 3.44 -4.71 -11.00
CA ILE A 456 2.03 -4.32 -11.04
C ILE A 456 1.36 -4.99 -9.85
N ASP A 457 1.13 -4.20 -8.80
CA ASP A 457 0.69 -4.73 -7.50
C ASP A 457 -0.82 -4.94 -7.41
N SER A 458 -1.60 -4.26 -8.27
CA SER A 458 -3.05 -4.43 -8.32
C SER A 458 -3.68 -4.04 -9.65
N ILE A 459 -4.86 -4.58 -9.91
CA ILE A 459 -5.76 -4.14 -10.98
C ILE A 459 -6.97 -3.48 -10.29
N PRO A 460 -7.34 -2.23 -10.63
CA PRO A 460 -8.48 -1.57 -10.02
C PRO A 460 -9.77 -2.40 -10.15
N ALA A 461 -10.56 -2.45 -9.07
CA ALA A 461 -11.78 -3.26 -9.02
C ALA A 461 -12.81 -2.84 -10.08
N GLU A 462 -12.90 -1.55 -10.40
CA GLU A 462 -13.74 -1.03 -11.46
C GLU A 462 -13.33 -1.59 -12.83
N THR A 463 -12.02 -1.61 -13.14
CA THR A 463 -11.49 -2.19 -14.37
C THR A 463 -11.85 -3.67 -14.49
N LEU A 464 -11.71 -4.44 -13.40
CA LEU A 464 -12.09 -5.87 -13.39
C LEU A 464 -13.60 -6.07 -13.61
N ARG A 465 -14.45 -5.19 -13.05
CA ARG A 465 -15.90 -5.22 -13.28
C ARG A 465 -16.24 -4.91 -14.73
N THR A 466 -15.62 -3.91 -15.33
CA THR A 466 -15.79 -3.61 -16.76
C THR A 466 -15.41 -4.80 -17.61
N LEU A 467 -14.22 -5.37 -17.41
CA LEU A 467 -13.76 -6.56 -18.14
C LEU A 467 -14.71 -7.76 -18.01
N SER A 468 -15.34 -7.93 -16.84
CA SER A 468 -16.27 -9.05 -16.59
C SER A 468 -17.63 -8.86 -17.26
N ASN A 469 -18.01 -7.62 -17.55
CA ASN A 469 -19.26 -7.26 -18.22
C ASN A 469 -19.09 -7.07 -19.74
N GLU A 470 -17.86 -7.18 -20.25
CA GLU A 470 -17.59 -7.08 -21.69
C GLU A 470 -18.22 -8.24 -22.45
N VAL A 471 -19.07 -7.91 -23.43
CA VAL A 471 -19.81 -8.88 -24.24
C VAL A 471 -18.96 -9.43 -25.39
N TYR A 472 -17.84 -8.79 -25.71
CA TYR A 472 -17.04 -9.03 -26.90
C TYR A 472 -15.83 -9.96 -26.71
N TRP A 473 -15.77 -10.75 -25.64
CA TRP A 473 -14.79 -11.84 -25.57
C TRP A 473 -15.14 -12.91 -26.62
N GLN A 474 -14.61 -12.70 -27.84
CA GLN A 474 -14.65 -13.59 -29.00
C GLN A 474 -13.60 -14.69 -28.91
#